data_AF-A0A7C3P9K5-F1
#
_entry.id   AF-A0A7C3P9K5-F1
#
_cell.length_a   1.000
_cell.length_b   1.000
_cell.length_c   1.000
_cell.angle_alpha   90.00
_cell.angle_beta   90.00
_cell.angle_gamma   90.00
#
_symmetry.space_group_name_H-M   'P 1'
#
loop_
_entity.id
_entity.type
_entity.pdbx_description
1 polymer ?
#
loop_
_entity_poly.entity_id
_entity_poly.type
_entity_poly.pdbx_seq_one_letter_code
_entity_poly.pdbx_strand_id
1 'polypeptide(L)' 'DSIDGDDSAELMTPIEDLNLSARTTNALINNEIHTLKDLFSLSDAELRDLKGFGSKALDEVKEKMAEMEL' A
#
# COMPACT_ATOMS: atom_id res chain seq x y z
N ASP A 1 -13.63 17.95 11.13
CA ASP A 1 -14.26 16.86 11.89
C ASP A 1 -13.14 15.90 12.25
N SER A 2 -13.06 15.50 13.51
CA SER A 2 -11.88 14.92 14.15
C SER A 2 -11.69 13.44 13.79
N ILE A 3 -10.61 13.09 13.09
CA ILE A 3 -10.06 11.72 13.09
C ILE A 3 -8.53 11.84 13.02
N ASP A 4 -7.91 12.20 14.14
CA ASP A 4 -6.47 11.99 14.37
C ASP A 4 -6.39 10.94 15.48
N GLY A 5 -6.01 9.72 15.15
CA GLY A 5 -5.50 8.75 16.13
C GLY A 5 -6.28 7.45 16.26
N ASP A 6 -6.17 6.57 15.25
CA ASP A 6 -5.93 5.14 15.48
C ASP A 6 -5.23 4.42 14.29
N ASP A 7 -4.44 5.13 13.45
CA ASP A 7 -3.71 4.50 12.33
C ASP A 7 -2.80 3.32 12.72
N SER A 8 -2.45 3.20 14.00
CA SER A 8 -1.49 2.18 14.45
C SER A 8 -1.99 0.75 14.24
N ALA A 9 -3.31 0.52 14.30
CA ALA A 9 -3.87 -0.81 14.05
C ALA A 9 -3.95 -1.12 12.55
N GLU A 10 -4.39 -0.15 11.76
CA GLU A 10 -4.56 -0.31 10.31
C GLU A 10 -3.22 -0.45 9.60
N LEU A 11 -2.20 0.31 9.99
CA LEU A 11 -0.85 0.20 9.42
C LEU A 11 -0.19 -1.16 9.68
N MET A 12 -0.62 -1.92 10.70
CA MET A 12 -0.13 -3.29 10.94
C MET A 12 -0.82 -4.33 10.05
N THR A 13 -1.84 -3.95 9.28
CA THR A 13 -2.54 -4.84 8.37
C THR A 13 -1.60 -5.30 7.25
N PRO A 14 -1.51 -6.61 6.97
CA PRO A 14 -0.69 -7.11 5.89
C PRO A 14 -1.29 -6.72 4.53
N ILE A 15 -0.43 -6.47 3.55
CA ILE A 15 -0.84 -6.09 2.18
C ILE A 15 -1.68 -7.18 1.48
N GLU A 16 -1.63 -8.41 1.98
CA GLU A 16 -2.46 -9.53 1.54
C GLU A 16 -3.94 -9.36 1.94
N ASP A 17 -4.23 -8.66 3.04
CA ASP A 17 -5.60 -8.41 3.54
C ASP A 17 -6.27 -7.23 2.82
N LEU A 18 -5.49 -6.43 2.08
CA LEU A 18 -5.97 -5.27 1.32
C LEU A 18 -6.80 -5.64 0.08
N ASN A 19 -6.93 -6.94 -0.22
CA ASN A 19 -7.59 -7.46 -1.42
C ASN A 19 -7.08 -6.80 -2.73
N LEU A 20 -5.79 -6.46 -2.79
CA LEU A 20 -5.11 -5.98 -4.00
C LEU A 20 -5.00 -7.10 -5.04
N SER A 21 -4.73 -6.75 -6.30
CA SER A 21 -4.46 -7.78 -7.29
C SER A 21 -3.20 -8.57 -6.93
N ALA A 22 -3.20 -9.87 -7.25
CA ALA A 22 -2.04 -10.74 -7.03
C ALA A 22 -0.75 -10.20 -7.67
N ARG A 23 -0.85 -9.39 -8.73
CA ARG A 23 0.30 -8.73 -9.35
C ARG A 23 0.87 -7.64 -8.41
N THR A 24 0.00 -6.81 -7.85
CA THR A 24 0.35 -5.73 -6.94
C THR A 24 0.89 -6.30 -5.64
N THR A 25 0.20 -7.26 -5.02
CA THR A 25 0.66 -8.00 -3.83
C THR A 25 2.04 -8.62 -4.05
N ASN A 26 2.25 -9.35 -5.15
CA ASN A 26 3.55 -9.94 -5.46
C ASN A 26 4.63 -8.89 -5.71
N ALA A 27 4.31 -7.76 -6.33
CA ALA A 27 5.27 -6.69 -6.53
C ALA A 27 5.68 -6.06 -5.18
N LEU A 28 4.73 -5.81 -4.28
CA LEU A 28 5.00 -5.32 -2.93
C LEU A 28 5.90 -6.31 -2.15
N ILE A 29 5.51 -7.59 -2.09
CA ILE A 29 6.26 -8.65 -1.39
C ILE A 29 7.68 -8.79 -1.94
N ASN A 30 7.87 -8.73 -3.27
CA ASN A 30 9.21 -8.81 -3.87
C ASN A 30 10.11 -7.61 -3.54
N ASN A 31 9.52 -6.49 -3.10
CA ASN A 31 10.23 -5.29 -2.68
C ASN A 31 10.23 -5.15 -1.14
N GLU A 32 10.06 -6.26 -0.41
CA GLU A 32 10.08 -6.32 1.07
C GLU A 32 8.95 -5.52 1.74
N ILE A 33 7.86 -5.25 1.01
CA ILE A 33 6.68 -4.57 1.52
C ILE A 33 5.63 -5.62 1.87
N HIS A 34 5.42 -5.84 3.17
CA HIS A 34 4.50 -6.84 3.67
C HIS A 34 3.32 -6.23 4.42
N THR A 35 3.46 -5.01 4.91
CA THR A 35 2.44 -4.33 5.73
C THR A 35 2.04 -2.99 5.13
N LEU A 36 0.87 -2.48 5.53
CA LEU A 36 0.46 -1.12 5.18
C LEU A 36 1.47 -0.09 5.64
N LYS A 37 2.08 -0.29 6.82
CA LYS A 37 3.14 0.58 7.32
C LYS A 37 4.31 0.72 6.34
N ASP A 38 4.76 -0.39 5.77
CA ASP A 38 5.86 -0.37 4.79
C ASP A 38 5.43 0.34 3.50
N LEU A 39 4.17 0.14 3.09
CA LEU A 39 3.57 0.77 1.92
C LEU A 39 3.44 2.30 2.08
N PHE A 40 2.90 2.77 3.20
CA PHE A 40 2.78 4.19 3.55
C PHE A 40 4.13 4.86 3.81
N SER A 41 5.16 4.08 4.18
CA SER A 41 6.51 4.59 4.34
C SER A 41 7.18 4.90 2.99
N LEU A 42 6.59 4.48 1.87
CA LEU A 42 7.09 4.72 0.52
C LEU A 42 6.35 5.88 -0.15
N SER A 43 7.08 6.60 -1.01
CA SER A 43 6.50 7.65 -1.84
C SER A 43 6.03 7.11 -3.17
N ASP A 44 5.14 7.84 -3.84
CA ASP A 44 4.66 7.53 -5.20
C ASP A 44 5.78 7.26 -6.21
N ALA A 45 6.88 8.00 -6.09
CA ALA A 45 8.05 7.82 -6.92
C ALA A 45 8.73 6.46 -6.66
N GLU A 46 8.89 6.09 -5.38
CA GLU A 46 9.49 4.82 -4.96
C GLU A 46 8.61 3.65 -5.41
N LEU A 47 7.29 3.74 -5.17
CA LEU A 47 6.32 2.74 -5.63
C LEU A 47 6.40 2.52 -7.14
N ARG A 48 6.58 3.59 -7.92
CA ARG A 48 6.75 3.50 -9.37
C ARG A 48 8.09 2.91 -9.81
N ASP A 49 9.13 3.06 -9.00
CA ASP A 49 10.46 2.50 -9.28
C ASP A 49 10.57 1.01 -8.87
N LEU A 50 9.64 0.54 -8.02
CA LEU A 50 9.60 -0.86 -7.59
C LEU A 50 9.59 -1.83 -8.78
N LYS A 51 10.42 -2.86 -8.67
CA LYS A 51 10.58 -3.85 -9.74
C LYS A 51 9.29 -4.66 -9.91
N GLY A 52 8.69 -4.58 -11.10
CA GLY A 52 7.44 -5.29 -11.41
C GLY A 52 6.17 -4.49 -11.09
N PHE A 53 6.33 -3.30 -10.54
CA PHE A 53 5.26 -2.35 -10.28
C PHE A 53 4.91 -1.61 -11.57
N GLY A 54 3.66 -1.74 -12.01
CA GLY A 54 3.16 -1.11 -13.22
C GLY A 54 2.14 -0.02 -12.90
N SER A 55 1.70 0.75 -13.89
CA SER A 55 0.71 1.81 -13.70
C SER A 55 -0.54 1.32 -12.97
N LYS A 56 -1.06 0.13 -13.33
CA LYS A 56 -2.21 -0.49 -12.64
C LYS A 56 -1.95 -0.78 -11.16
N ALA A 57 -0.76 -1.28 -10.81
CA ALA A 57 -0.45 -1.61 -9.43
C ALA A 57 -0.33 -0.36 -8.56
N LEU A 58 0.21 0.72 -9.14
CA LEU A 58 0.28 2.03 -8.52
C LEU A 58 -1.10 2.64 -8.31
N ASP A 59 -1.98 2.58 -9.32
CA ASP A 59 -3.37 3.04 -9.18
C ASP A 59 -4.11 2.25 -8.10
N GLU A 60 -4.01 0.91 -8.07
CA GLU A 60 -4.68 0.09 -7.05
C GLU A 60 -4.22 0.44 -5.62
N VAL A 61 -2.91 0.61 -5.41
CA VAL A 61 -2.36 0.98 -4.10
C VAL A 61 -2.79 2.40 -3.72
N LYS A 62 -2.73 3.36 -4.65
CA LYS A 62 -3.17 4.73 -4.39
C LYS A 62 -4.64 4.81 -4.02
N GLU A 63 -5.48 4.09 -4.75
CA GLU A 63 -6.91 4.05 -4.49
C GLU A 63 -7.20 3.45 -3.11
N LYS A 64 -6.47 2.39 -2.73
CA LYS A 64 -6.58 1.78 -1.40
C LYS A 64 -6.08 2.66 -0.27
N MET A 65 -4.93 3.31 -0.41
CA MET A 65 -4.43 4.24 0.62
C MET A 65 -5.38 5.43 0.78
N ALA A 66 -5.87 5.99 -0.34
CA ALA A 66 -6.84 7.08 -0.30
C ALA A 66 -8.21 6.67 0.28
N GLU A 67 -8.63 5.41 0.12
CA GLU A 67 -9.85 4.86 0.73
C GLU A 67 -9.71 4.70 2.25
N MET A 68 -8.49 4.50 2.77
CA MET A 68 -8.22 4.36 4.21
C MET A 68 -7.96 5.71 4.90
N GLU A 69 -7.41 6.69 4.18
CA GLU A 69 -7.20 8.05 4.68
C GLU A 69 -8.50 8.91 4.71
N LEU A 70 -9.64 8.38 4.21
CA LEU A 70 -10.92 9.10 4.06
C LEU A 70 -12.01 8.56 5.00
#